data_AF-A0A832X5T6-F1
#
_entry.id   AF-A0A832X5T6-F1
#
_cell.length_a   1.000
_cell.length_b   1.000
_cell.length_c   1.000
_cell.angle_alpha   90.00
_cell.angle_beta   90.00
_cell.angle_gamma   90.00
#
_symmetry.space_group_name_H-M   'P 1'
#
loop_
_entity.id
_entity.type
_entity.pdbx_description
1 polymer ?
#
loop_
_entity_poly.entity_id
_entity_poly.type
_entity_poly.pdbx_seq_one_letter_code
_entity_poly.pdbx_strand_id
1 'polypeptide(L)' 'MDTWKTHPRERYDETHNRLPEMAFDPETLSEETLQQIEEGIADIRAGRLRSREDITQELGLK' A
#
# COMPACT_ATOMS: atom_id res chain seq x y z
N MET A 1 12.93 12.75 14.57
CA MET A 1 14.01 12.20 13.73
C MET A 1 14.91 11.26 14.52
N ASP A 2 15.30 11.56 15.77
CA ASP A 2 16.10 10.62 16.59
C ASP A 2 15.37 9.33 16.99
N THR A 3 14.04 9.30 16.91
CA THR A 3 13.20 8.13 17.21
C THR A 3 13.42 6.94 16.29
N TRP A 4 14.01 7.14 15.11
CA TRP A 4 14.23 6.09 14.11
C TRP A 4 15.70 5.69 13.99
N LYS A 5 16.59 6.34 14.75
CA LYS A 5 18.00 6.00 14.81
C LYS A 5 18.18 4.72 15.61
N THR A 6 18.91 3.78 15.04
CA THR A 6 19.34 2.56 15.72
C THR A 6 20.58 2.81 16.57
N HIS A 7 21.41 3.81 16.18
CA HIS A 7 22.59 4.22 16.94
C HIS A 7 22.56 5.71 17.29
N PRO A 8 23.00 6.12 18.49
CA PRO A 8 22.97 7.52 18.91
C PRO A 8 23.75 8.50 18.00
N ARG A 9 24.70 8.00 17.21
CA ARG A 9 25.55 8.78 16.30
C ARG A 9 25.19 8.62 14.83
N GLU A 10 24.13 7.86 14.52
CA GLU A 10 23.66 7.67 13.15
C GLU A 10 23.27 9.02 12.54
N ARG A 11 23.80 9.30 11.36
CA ARG A 11 23.50 10.49 10.58
C ARG A 11 22.12 10.37 9.95
N TYR A 12 21.52 11.50 9.64
CA TYR A 12 20.22 11.54 8.98
C TYR A 12 20.20 10.73 7.68
N ASP A 13 21.23 10.88 6.84
CA ASP A 13 21.32 10.17 5.55
C ASP A 13 21.44 8.65 5.75
N GLU A 14 22.13 8.21 6.80
CA GLU A 14 22.24 6.78 7.15
C GLU A 14 20.88 6.21 7.58
N THR A 15 20.12 6.95 8.39
CA THR A 15 18.75 6.57 8.77
C THR A 15 17.79 6.61 7.58
N HIS A 16 17.92 7.60 6.70
CA HIS A 16 17.08 7.77 5.52
C HIS A 16 17.26 6.65 4.50
N ASN A 17 18.49 6.15 4.31
CA ASN A 17 18.76 5.08 3.35
C ASN A 17 18.38 3.70 3.90
N ARG A 18 18.60 3.46 5.21
CA ARG A 18 18.28 2.18 5.85
C ARG A 18 16.77 1.93 5.98
N LEU A 19 15.98 2.96 6.29
CA LEU A 19 14.55 2.79 6.55
C LEU A 19 13.79 2.16 5.36
N PRO A 20 13.96 2.65 4.11
CA PRO A 20 13.41 1.99 2.93
C PRO A 20 13.94 0.57 2.74
N GLU A 21 15.23 0.33 2.95
CA GLU A 21 15.83 -1.01 2.80
C GLU A 21 15.21 -2.04 3.75
N MET A 22 14.88 -1.63 4.99
CA MET A 22 14.22 -2.50 5.97
C MET A 22 12.73 -2.71 5.70
N ALA A 23 12.08 -1.73 5.06
CA ALA A 23 10.66 -1.78 4.71
C ALA A 23 10.41 -2.33 3.30
N PHE A 24 11.48 -2.59 2.54
CA PHE A 24 11.41 -3.12 1.20
C PHE A 24 11.01 -4.58 1.25
N ASP A 25 9.85 -4.89 0.71
CA ASP A 25 9.45 -6.26 0.42
C ASP A 25 10.10 -6.67 -0.92
N PRO A 26 11.04 -7.64 -0.93
CA PRO A 26 11.64 -8.11 -2.18
C PRO A 26 10.68 -8.96 -3.01
N GLU A 27 9.55 -9.41 -2.46
CA GLU A 27 8.55 -10.16 -3.20
C GLU A 27 7.81 -9.22 -4.16
N THR A 28 7.96 -9.50 -5.46
CA THR A 28 7.17 -8.82 -6.48
C THR A 28 5.73 -9.29 -6.41
N LEU A 29 4.78 -8.38 -6.66
CA LEU A 29 3.37 -8.75 -6.81
C LEU A 29 3.22 -9.86 -7.85
N SER A 30 2.34 -10.82 -7.56
CA SER A 30 2.01 -11.86 -8.52
C SER A 30 1.31 -11.26 -9.74
N GLU A 31 1.40 -11.95 -10.88
CA GLU A 31 0.69 -11.54 -12.10
C GLU A 31 -0.81 -11.39 -11.87
N GLU A 32 -1.41 -12.30 -11.07
CA GLU A 32 -2.82 -12.24 -10.69
C GLU A 32 -3.15 -10.95 -9.91
N THR A 33 -2.31 -10.58 -8.94
CA THR A 33 -2.53 -9.35 -8.17
C THR A 33 -2.37 -8.11 -9.05
N LEU A 34 -1.41 -8.10 -9.96
CA LEU A 34 -1.24 -7.01 -10.93
C LEU A 34 -2.47 -6.87 -11.82
N GLN A 35 -2.99 -7.99 -12.35
CA GLN A 35 -4.19 -8.00 -13.17
C GLN A 35 -5.42 -7.46 -12.43
N GLN A 36 -5.63 -7.86 -11.17
CA GLN A 36 -6.72 -7.34 -10.33
C GLN A 36 -6.62 -5.82 -10.12
N ILE A 37 -5.40 -5.29 -9.96
CA ILE A 37 -5.17 -3.84 -9.84
C ILE A 37 -5.54 -3.13 -11.15
N GLU A 38 -5.15 -3.67 -12.30
CA GLU A 38 -5.48 -3.10 -13.62
C GLU A 38 -6.99 -3.08 -13.88
N GLU A 39 -7.68 -4.17 -13.53
CA GLU A 39 -9.15 -4.26 -13.60
C GLU A 39 -9.82 -3.20 -12.72
N GLY A 40 -9.37 -3.05 -11.47
CA GLY A 40 -9.87 -2.02 -10.56
C GLY A 40 -9.64 -0.60 -11.10
N ILE A 41 -8.49 -0.33 -11.71
CA ILE A 41 -8.21 0.96 -12.37
C ILE A 41 -9.15 1.16 -13.56
N ALA A 42 -9.42 0.12 -14.36
CA ALA A 42 -10.33 0.20 -15.48
C ALA A 42 -11.77 0.47 -15.04
N ASP A 43 -12.22 -0.14 -13.93
CA ASP A 43 -13.51 0.11 -13.30
C ASP A 43 -13.66 1.57 -12.85
N ILE A 44 -12.65 2.09 -12.14
CA ILE A 44 -12.61 3.48 -11.70
C ILE A 44 -12.68 4.43 -12.90
N ARG A 45 -11.88 4.18 -13.94
CA ARG A 45 -11.86 5.00 -15.17
C ARG A 45 -13.18 4.95 -15.93
N ALA A 46 -13.88 3.84 -15.90
CA ALA A 46 -15.19 3.69 -16.50
C ALA A 46 -16.34 4.25 -15.64
N GLY A 47 -16.04 4.81 -14.45
CA GLY A 47 -17.03 5.33 -13.53
C GLY A 47 -17.86 4.25 -12.83
N ARG A 48 -17.39 2.99 -12.85
CA ARG A 48 -18.02 1.86 -12.14
C ARG A 48 -17.64 1.91 -10.65
N LEU A 49 -18.11 2.95 -9.98
CA LEU A 49 -17.90 3.15 -8.54
C LEU A 49 -19.17 2.77 -7.79
N ARG A 50 -19.00 2.14 -6.62
CA ARG A 50 -20.08 1.77 -5.70
C ARG A 50 -19.77 2.40 -4.35
N SER A 51 -20.77 2.94 -3.66
CA SER A 51 -20.53 3.41 -2.30
C SER A 51 -20.26 2.23 -1.38
N ARG A 52 -19.43 2.46 -0.36
CA ARG A 52 -19.22 1.48 0.70
C ARG A 52 -20.55 1.15 1.41
N GLU A 53 -21.44 2.13 1.62
CA GLU A 53 -22.78 1.89 2.16
C GLU A 53 -23.59 0.91 1.30
N ASP A 54 -23.59 1.11 -0.03
CA ASP A 54 -24.34 0.25 -0.98
C ASP A 54 -23.86 -1.20 -0.90
N ILE A 55 -22.53 -1.39 -0.85
CA ILE A 55 -21.91 -2.72 -0.75
C ILE A 55 -22.25 -3.37 0.59
N THR A 56 -22.16 -2.63 1.71
CA THR A 56 -22.49 -3.18 3.02
C THR A 56 -23.96 -3.59 3.13
N GLN A 57 -24.88 -2.80 2.55
CA GLN A 57 -26.29 -3.14 2.50
C GLN A 57 -26.56 -4.38 1.64
N GLU A 58 -25.91 -4.49 0.48
CA GLU A 58 -26.03 -5.65 -0.42
C GLU A 58 -25.51 -6.95 0.22
N LEU A 59 -24.41 -6.87 0.96
CA LEU A 59 -23.80 -8.00 1.66
C LEU A 59 -24.45 -8.32 3.02
N GLY A 60 -25.43 -7.52 3.46
CA GLY A 60 -26.08 -7.68 4.76
C GLY A 60 -25.17 -7.42 5.96
N LEU A 61 -24.08 -6.67 5.75
CA LEU A 61 -23.13 -6.28 6.78
C LEU A 61 -23.68 -5.04 7.50
N LYS A 62 -23.77 -5.10 8.84
CA LYS A 62 -24.24 -4.02 9.71
C LYS A 62 -23.09 -3.30 10.40
#